data_AF-A0A357BPL8-F1
#
_entry.id   AF-A0A357BPL8-F1
#
_cell.length_a   1.000
_cell.length_b   1.000
_cell.length_c   1.000
_cell.angle_alpha   90.00
_cell.angle_beta   90.00
_cell.angle_gamma   90.00
#
_symmetry.space_group_name_H-M   'P 1'
#
loop_
_entity.id
_entity.type
_entity.pdbx_description
1 polymer ?
#
loop_
_entity_poly.entity_id
_entity_poly.type
_entity_poly.pdbx_seq_one_letter_code
_entity_poly.pdbx_strand_id
1 'polypeptide(L)'
;MKSKLILISVVFIIMTALPAIAGGRYGSTWETTISVSYGNDTSLLTLGGDKTATDGFENRWETRALLAGNIKAYFYHPEWGKETPYFWSEIKDLSLPKEWVFYISSTLTNQELMMRWDISSVPQEITSLYLVDEAAAAVIDMKTQAAYAYINTSSSPKTFTVKVNGSFGETPPPAGDIIPPDTSITSAIAEFINATSINIAYAGSDNTTSAELLRFSCKLDNGAWSAWSDVKSVTLNGLSEGSHTFSVKSKDEAGNEDATPAEVKFTVDTAPPALMLNQPEPSILWPANGDMVNVIVSGNVKDISSGLASANYTVSDEYNQLGLAGNIIAGNDGGFLFNISLKAEKDSKDKDGRIYTITINSVDKAGNITTQSVMVIVPHDKK
;
A
#
# COMPACT_ATOMS: atom_id res chain seq x y z
N MET A 1 27.34 7.09 -71.91
CA MET A 1 28.48 6.36 -71.33
C MET A 1 29.47 7.36 -70.73
N LYS A 2 29.47 7.49 -69.40
CA LYS A 2 30.57 7.83 -68.48
C LYS A 2 29.93 8.29 -67.16
N SER A 3 29.68 7.30 -66.31
CA SER A 3 29.33 7.50 -64.91
C SER A 3 30.47 8.24 -64.22
N LYS A 4 30.16 9.33 -63.51
CA LYS A 4 31.09 9.89 -62.53
C LYS A 4 30.90 9.12 -61.24
N LEU A 5 31.90 8.28 -60.96
CA LEU A 5 32.09 7.52 -59.73
C LEU A 5 32.08 8.51 -58.55
N ILE A 6 31.06 8.44 -57.70
CA ILE A 6 31.06 9.08 -56.38
C ILE A 6 31.98 8.24 -55.52
N LEU A 7 33.16 8.76 -55.21
CA LEU A 7 34.07 8.13 -54.26
C LEU A 7 33.47 8.29 -52.86
N ILE A 8 32.70 7.31 -52.41
CA ILE A 8 32.31 7.19 -51.01
C ILE A 8 33.57 6.73 -50.27
N SER A 9 34.36 7.68 -49.79
CA SER A 9 35.41 7.40 -48.82
C SER A 9 34.73 6.97 -47.52
N VAL A 10 34.51 5.67 -47.36
CA VAL A 10 34.20 5.06 -46.07
C VAL A 10 35.45 5.20 -45.20
N VAL A 11 35.59 6.34 -44.53
CA VAL A 11 36.57 6.51 -43.47
C VAL A 11 36.02 5.74 -42.28
N PHE A 12 36.59 4.56 -42.03
CA PHE A 12 36.54 3.93 -40.72
C PHE A 12 37.22 4.89 -39.74
N ILE A 13 36.45 5.76 -39.09
CA ILE A 13 36.91 6.40 -37.87
C ILE A 13 36.92 5.28 -36.84
N ILE A 14 38.10 4.69 -36.63
CA ILE A 14 38.38 3.95 -35.40
C ILE A 14 38.24 5.01 -34.30
N MET A 15 37.06 5.05 -33.70
CA MET A 15 36.79 5.78 -32.48
C MET A 15 37.62 5.06 -31.43
N THR A 16 38.88 5.49 -31.27
CA THR A 16 39.62 5.15 -30.06
C THR A 16 38.78 5.73 -28.95
N ALA A 17 38.04 4.86 -28.26
CA ALA A 17 37.46 5.15 -26.98
C ALA A 17 38.61 5.69 -26.13
N LEU A 18 38.66 7.01 -25.97
CA LEU A 18 39.33 7.57 -24.81
C LEU A 18 38.67 6.87 -23.62
N PRO A 19 39.44 6.25 -22.71
CA PRO A 19 38.85 5.68 -21.54
C PRO A 19 38.00 6.77 -20.89
N ALA A 20 36.73 6.47 -20.67
CA ALA A 20 35.89 7.27 -19.81
C ALA A 20 36.75 7.64 -18.60
N ILE A 21 36.95 8.93 -18.36
CA ILE A 21 37.60 9.37 -17.14
C ILE A 21 36.62 8.94 -16.06
N ALA A 22 36.88 7.75 -15.50
CA ALA A 22 36.27 7.21 -14.31
C ALA A 22 36.78 8.06 -13.13
N GLY A 23 36.27 9.28 -13.06
CA GLY A 23 36.26 10.10 -11.87
C GLY A 23 34.80 10.40 -11.63
N GLY A 24 34.16 9.64 -10.74
CA GLY A 24 32.80 9.92 -10.33
C GLY A 24 32.72 11.38 -9.89
N ARG A 25 32.11 12.23 -10.73
CA ARG A 25 31.73 13.57 -10.34
C ARG A 25 30.62 13.39 -9.31
N TYR A 26 31.03 13.52 -8.04
CA TYR A 26 30.22 13.25 -6.86
C TYR A 26 28.81 13.86 -6.98
N GLY A 27 27.75 13.02 -7.06
CA GLY A 27 26.35 13.46 -6.92
C GLY A 27 25.42 13.21 -8.13
N SER A 28 25.95 12.97 -9.33
CA SER A 28 25.11 12.87 -10.53
C SER A 28 24.32 11.55 -10.60
N THR A 29 23.01 11.62 -10.87
CA THR A 29 22.14 10.45 -11.11
C THR A 29 22.32 9.89 -12.52
N TRP A 30 22.56 10.77 -13.49
CA TRP A 30 22.87 10.43 -14.87
C TRP A 30 23.36 11.64 -15.63
N GLU A 31 23.97 11.41 -16.79
CA GLU A 31 24.33 12.46 -17.73
C GLU A 31 24.28 11.95 -19.16
N THR A 32 24.22 12.86 -20.12
CA THR A 32 24.48 12.61 -21.53
C THR A 32 25.24 13.78 -22.10
N THR A 33 26.18 13.50 -23.00
CA THR A 33 26.96 14.54 -23.68
C THR A 33 26.52 14.63 -25.12
N ILE A 34 26.12 15.83 -25.54
CA ILE A 34 25.87 16.18 -26.93
C ILE A 34 27.14 16.81 -27.49
N SER A 35 27.68 16.21 -28.54
CA SER A 35 28.80 16.73 -29.32
C SER A 35 28.30 17.26 -30.65
N VAL A 36 28.77 18.45 -31.04
CA VAL A 36 28.44 19.10 -32.32
C VAL A 36 29.74 19.29 -33.08
N SER A 37 29.84 18.77 -34.31
CA SER A 37 31.10 18.79 -35.05
C SER A 37 30.95 19.07 -36.55
N TYR A 38 32.05 19.59 -37.12
CA TYR A 38 32.32 19.71 -38.55
C TYR A 38 33.82 19.57 -38.78
N GLY A 39 34.24 18.59 -39.57
CA GLY A 39 35.66 18.30 -39.75
C GLY A 39 36.35 18.00 -38.40
N ASN A 40 37.36 18.81 -38.05
CA ASN A 40 38.09 18.69 -36.78
C ASN A 40 37.55 19.62 -35.66
N ASP A 41 36.61 20.53 -35.97
CA ASP A 41 36.02 21.42 -34.99
C ASP A 41 34.91 20.67 -34.23
N THR A 42 34.96 20.64 -32.90
CA THR A 42 33.93 20.01 -32.05
C THR A 42 33.62 20.87 -30.82
N SER A 43 32.35 20.97 -30.48
CA SER A 43 31.85 21.61 -29.27
C SER A 43 31.02 20.61 -28.47
N LEU A 44 31.10 20.66 -27.13
CA LEU A 44 30.45 19.70 -26.22
C LEU A 44 29.48 20.41 -25.29
N LEU A 45 28.34 19.77 -25.04
CA LEU A 45 27.35 20.13 -24.05
C LEU A 45 27.04 18.89 -23.20
N THR A 46 26.96 19.06 -21.89
CA THR A 46 26.52 18.00 -20.98
C THR A 46 25.19 18.41 -20.35
N LEU A 47 24.24 17.48 -20.33
CA LEU A 47 22.99 17.61 -19.59
C LEU A 47 22.72 16.33 -18.80
N GLY A 48 21.93 16.41 -17.73
CA GLY A 48 21.67 15.25 -16.91
C GLY A 48 20.92 15.55 -15.63
N GLY A 49 20.92 14.59 -14.72
CA GLY A 49 20.35 14.73 -13.38
C GLY A 49 21.37 14.58 -12.29
N ASP A 50 21.14 15.30 -11.18
CA ASP A 50 22.00 15.29 -10.00
C ASP A 50 21.17 15.32 -8.71
N LYS A 51 21.46 14.42 -7.75
CA LYS A 51 20.69 14.30 -6.50
C LYS A 51 20.74 15.55 -5.63
N THR A 52 21.69 16.44 -5.89
CA THR A 52 21.93 17.65 -5.12
C THR A 52 21.49 18.92 -5.84
N ALA A 53 20.97 18.81 -7.07
CA ALA A 53 20.41 19.94 -7.81
C ALA A 53 19.07 20.37 -7.21
N THR A 54 18.97 21.64 -6.83
CA THR A 54 17.86 22.23 -6.07
C THR A 54 16.90 23.03 -6.95
N ASP A 55 17.32 23.52 -8.11
CA ASP A 55 16.47 24.27 -9.07
C ASP A 55 16.88 24.10 -10.55
N GLY A 56 17.79 23.17 -10.84
CA GLY A 56 18.30 22.90 -12.19
C GLY A 56 19.32 23.90 -12.73
N PHE A 57 19.62 24.97 -11.99
CA PHE A 57 20.43 26.08 -12.47
C PHE A 57 21.23 26.79 -11.36
N GLU A 58 21.60 26.07 -10.30
CA GLU A 58 22.52 26.60 -9.31
C GLU A 58 23.95 26.64 -9.87
N ASN A 59 24.61 27.80 -9.71
CA ASN A 59 26.01 28.10 -10.07
C ASN A 59 27.09 27.08 -9.60
N ARG A 60 26.75 26.07 -8.80
CA ARG A 60 27.70 25.07 -8.27
C ARG A 60 28.16 24.05 -9.30
N TRP A 61 27.35 23.77 -10.33
CA TRP A 61 27.60 22.67 -11.27
C TRP A 61 27.50 23.07 -12.74
N GLU A 62 27.14 24.32 -12.98
CA GLU A 62 27.23 24.89 -14.31
C GLU A 62 28.73 25.14 -14.63
N THR A 63 29.18 24.78 -15.84
CA THR A 63 30.55 25.08 -16.30
C THR A 63 30.53 26.16 -17.37
N ARG A 64 31.19 27.31 -17.14
CA ARG A 64 31.21 28.41 -18.13
C ARG A 64 31.74 27.87 -19.45
N ALA A 65 30.97 28.08 -20.52
CA ALA A 65 31.37 27.65 -21.84
C ALA A 65 32.57 28.49 -22.32
N LEU A 66 33.66 27.81 -22.67
CA LEU A 66 34.78 28.43 -23.35
C LEU A 66 34.46 28.53 -24.84
N LEU A 67 33.96 29.69 -25.26
CA LEU A 67 33.52 29.92 -26.63
C LEU A 67 34.68 30.27 -27.57
N ALA A 68 35.30 29.27 -28.19
CA ALA A 68 36.34 29.43 -29.20
C ALA A 68 36.09 28.52 -30.42
N GLY A 69 36.59 28.91 -31.60
CA GLY A 69 36.46 28.14 -32.83
C GLY A 69 35.20 28.44 -33.65
N ASN A 70 34.97 27.62 -34.69
CA ASN A 70 33.92 27.82 -35.69
C ASN A 70 32.55 27.28 -35.28
N ILE A 71 32.46 26.45 -34.24
CA ILE A 71 31.21 25.88 -33.73
C ILE A 71 31.13 26.11 -32.22
N LYS A 72 30.00 26.63 -31.77
CA LYS A 72 29.75 26.92 -30.36
C LYS A 72 28.38 26.37 -29.99
N ALA A 73 28.37 25.33 -29.16
CA ALA A 73 27.17 24.79 -28.55
C ALA A 73 27.11 25.25 -27.08
N TYR A 74 25.99 25.83 -26.64
CA TYR A 74 25.89 26.44 -25.32
C TYR A 74 24.44 26.59 -24.83
N PHE A 75 24.28 26.80 -23.53
CA PHE A 75 23.04 27.23 -22.88
C PHE A 75 23.13 28.71 -22.51
N TYR A 76 22.01 29.44 -22.58
CA TYR A 76 21.90 30.74 -21.93
C TYR A 76 21.65 30.55 -20.43
N HIS A 77 22.12 31.48 -19.61
CA HIS A 77 21.75 31.52 -18.21
C HIS A 77 20.23 31.75 -18.08
N PRO A 78 19.48 30.95 -17.32
CA PRO A 78 18.02 31.09 -17.19
C PRO A 78 17.60 32.41 -16.55
N GLU A 79 18.35 32.90 -15.55
CA GLU A 79 18.04 34.16 -14.85
C GLU A 79 18.42 35.43 -15.63
N TRP A 80 19.47 35.37 -16.46
CA TRP A 80 20.01 36.55 -17.16
C TRP A 80 19.79 36.53 -18.67
N GLY A 81 19.31 35.41 -19.21
CA GLY A 81 18.93 35.25 -20.59
C GLY A 81 20.02 35.58 -21.60
N LYS A 82 19.61 36.19 -22.72
CA LYS A 82 20.47 36.49 -23.87
C LYS A 82 21.30 37.77 -23.72
N GLU A 83 21.10 38.52 -22.64
CA GLU A 83 21.65 39.87 -22.48
C GLU A 83 23.04 39.89 -21.82
N THR A 84 23.55 38.74 -21.39
CA THR A 84 24.89 38.63 -20.78
C THR A 84 25.82 37.72 -21.61
N PRO A 85 27.15 37.90 -21.53
CA PRO A 85 28.11 37.02 -22.20
C PRO A 85 28.37 35.72 -21.41
N TYR A 86 27.53 35.38 -20.44
CA TYR A 86 27.68 34.18 -19.62
C TYR A 86 26.91 33.04 -20.25
N PHE A 87 27.67 32.08 -20.76
CA PHE A 87 27.18 30.88 -21.42
C PHE A 87 27.65 29.66 -20.64
N TRP A 88 26.86 28.59 -20.69
CA TRP A 88 27.15 27.36 -19.97
C TRP A 88 27.26 26.17 -20.93
N SER A 89 28.11 25.21 -20.59
CA SER A 89 28.27 23.95 -21.33
C SER A 89 27.84 22.72 -20.55
N GLU A 90 27.43 22.88 -19.29
CA GLU A 90 26.97 21.80 -18.41
C GLU A 90 25.76 22.30 -17.60
N ILE A 91 24.65 21.56 -17.59
CA ILE A 91 23.45 21.83 -16.78
C ILE A 91 22.93 20.51 -16.22
N LYS A 92 22.60 20.47 -14.92
CA LYS A 92 22.08 19.26 -14.24
C LYS A 92 20.87 19.59 -13.37
N ASP A 93 19.82 18.77 -13.44
CA ASP A 93 18.56 18.96 -12.69
C ASP A 93 17.95 17.63 -12.23
N LEU A 94 17.40 17.60 -11.01
CA LEU A 94 16.72 16.44 -10.44
C LEU A 94 15.22 16.39 -10.79
N SER A 95 14.61 17.50 -11.18
CA SER A 95 13.19 17.58 -11.48
C SER A 95 12.87 16.98 -12.85
N LEU A 96 11.91 16.07 -12.90
CA LEU A 96 11.31 15.56 -14.13
C LEU A 96 9.77 15.69 -14.05
N PRO A 97 9.08 15.94 -15.18
CA PRO A 97 9.62 16.11 -16.54
C PRO A 97 10.37 17.43 -16.73
N LYS A 98 11.30 17.48 -17.70
CA LYS A 98 12.17 18.64 -17.94
C LYS A 98 12.40 18.91 -19.42
N GLU A 99 12.61 20.18 -19.75
CA GLU A 99 13.07 20.62 -21.06
C GLU A 99 14.34 21.48 -20.91
N TRP A 100 15.36 21.18 -21.71
CA TRP A 100 16.57 21.99 -21.83
C TRP A 100 16.66 22.59 -23.23
N VAL A 101 16.74 23.91 -23.29
CA VAL A 101 16.91 24.63 -24.55
C VAL A 101 18.37 25.02 -24.70
N PHE A 102 19.01 24.56 -25.77
CA PHE A 102 20.38 24.90 -26.10
C PHE A 102 20.50 25.50 -27.50
N TYR A 103 21.66 26.10 -27.75
CA TYR A 103 21.91 26.89 -28.94
C TYR A 103 23.19 26.44 -29.60
N ILE A 104 23.17 26.38 -30.94
CA ILE A 104 24.36 26.17 -31.74
C ILE A 104 24.55 27.40 -32.63
N SER A 105 25.71 28.05 -32.50
CA SER A 105 26.14 29.10 -33.42
C SER A 105 27.40 28.67 -34.16
N SER A 106 27.47 28.99 -35.45
CA SER A 106 28.63 28.69 -36.29
C SER A 106 28.80 29.69 -37.42
N THR A 107 30.04 30.01 -37.76
CA THR A 107 30.39 30.79 -38.96
C THR A 107 30.30 29.99 -40.26
N LEU A 108 30.13 28.66 -40.17
CA LEU A 108 30.08 27.74 -41.31
C LEU A 108 28.67 27.71 -41.91
N THR A 109 28.33 28.72 -42.70
CA THR A 109 27.01 28.78 -43.38
C THR A 109 26.94 27.83 -44.57
N ASN A 110 25.77 27.27 -44.82
CA ASN A 110 25.45 26.27 -45.84
C ASN A 110 26.29 24.98 -45.73
N GLN A 111 26.77 24.66 -44.54
CA GLN A 111 27.45 23.40 -44.23
C GLN A 111 26.55 22.50 -43.39
N GLU A 112 26.68 21.19 -43.57
CA GLU A 112 26.02 20.20 -42.72
C GLU A 112 26.80 20.04 -41.42
N LEU A 113 26.14 20.32 -40.29
CA LEU A 113 26.69 20.09 -38.96
C LEU A 113 26.13 18.79 -38.40
N MET A 114 26.98 18.01 -37.75
CA MET A 114 26.60 16.73 -37.17
C MET A 114 26.52 16.84 -35.64
N MET A 115 25.38 16.48 -35.08
CA MET A 115 25.22 16.28 -33.65
C MET A 115 25.27 14.79 -33.34
N ARG A 116 26.02 14.42 -32.30
CA ARG A 116 26.11 13.05 -31.78
C ARG A 116 25.96 13.07 -30.28
N TRP A 117 25.37 12.03 -29.71
CA TRP A 117 25.24 11.91 -28.27
C TRP A 117 25.47 10.47 -27.81
N ASP A 118 25.92 10.35 -26.57
CA ASP A 118 26.04 9.08 -25.87
C ASP A 118 25.02 9.03 -24.73
N ILE A 119 24.16 8.02 -24.78
CA ILE A 119 23.11 7.76 -23.79
C ILE A 119 23.49 6.62 -22.84
N SER A 120 24.72 6.11 -22.89
CA SER A 120 25.16 4.96 -22.08
C SER A 120 24.96 5.16 -20.58
N SER A 121 25.01 6.41 -20.10
CA SER A 121 24.75 6.81 -18.73
C SER A 121 23.30 7.24 -18.45
N VAL A 122 22.41 7.25 -19.45
CA VAL A 122 20.99 7.61 -19.29
C VAL A 122 20.23 6.42 -18.69
N PRO A 123 19.49 6.60 -17.57
CA PRO A 123 18.77 5.51 -16.93
C PRO A 123 17.60 5.03 -17.79
N GLN A 124 17.19 3.78 -17.58
CA GLN A 124 16.05 3.20 -18.31
C GLN A 124 14.72 3.85 -17.88
N GLU A 125 14.66 4.31 -16.62
CA GLU A 125 13.57 5.02 -15.93
C GLU A 125 13.15 6.32 -16.63
N ILE A 126 14.02 6.87 -17.48
CA ILE A 126 13.69 7.98 -18.38
C ILE A 126 12.85 7.43 -19.52
N THR A 127 11.53 7.55 -19.45
CA THR A 127 10.60 6.95 -20.43
C THR A 127 10.70 7.59 -21.81
N SER A 128 11.15 8.84 -21.88
CA SER A 128 11.38 9.55 -23.14
C SER A 128 12.52 10.55 -23.03
N LEU A 129 13.36 10.59 -24.06
CA LEU A 129 14.44 11.56 -24.25
C LEU A 129 14.46 11.94 -25.74
N TYR A 130 13.96 13.13 -26.05
CA TYR A 130 13.82 13.61 -27.42
C TYR A 130 14.66 14.86 -27.66
N LEU A 131 15.31 14.92 -28.82
CA LEU A 131 15.83 16.15 -29.40
C LEU A 131 14.77 16.72 -30.36
N VAL A 132 14.42 17.99 -30.19
CA VAL A 132 13.45 18.71 -31.02
C VAL A 132 14.16 19.83 -31.78
N ASP A 133 14.03 19.80 -33.10
CA ASP A 133 14.38 20.89 -34.01
C ASP A 133 13.09 21.46 -34.60
N GLU A 134 12.56 22.49 -33.95
CA GLU A 134 11.26 23.08 -34.32
C GLU A 134 11.29 23.70 -35.72
N ALA A 135 12.43 24.28 -36.13
CA ALA A 135 12.57 24.89 -37.45
C ALA A 135 12.46 23.86 -38.58
N ALA A 136 12.86 22.61 -38.31
CA ALA A 136 12.73 21.49 -39.25
C ALA A 136 11.48 20.62 -38.98
N ALA A 137 10.66 20.96 -37.98
CA ALA A 137 9.60 20.09 -37.45
C ALA A 137 10.06 18.65 -37.16
N ALA A 138 11.32 18.50 -36.73
CA ALA A 138 11.92 17.19 -36.49
C ALA A 138 11.93 16.87 -34.98
N VAL A 139 11.51 15.65 -34.65
CA VAL A 139 11.57 15.09 -33.30
C VAL A 139 12.37 13.79 -33.38
N ILE A 140 13.52 13.78 -32.72
CA ILE A 140 14.48 12.67 -32.77
C ILE A 140 14.48 11.99 -31.41
N ASP A 141 14.14 10.71 -31.41
CA ASP A 141 14.31 9.87 -30.23
C ASP A 141 15.80 9.58 -30.02
N MET A 142 16.38 10.23 -29.01
CA MET A 142 17.79 10.11 -28.69
C MET A 142 18.12 8.73 -28.10
N LYS A 143 17.12 7.96 -27.65
CA LYS A 143 17.34 6.59 -27.16
C LYS A 143 17.54 5.59 -28.30
N THR A 144 16.94 5.83 -29.46
CA THR A 144 17.00 4.92 -30.61
C THR A 144 17.94 5.39 -31.71
N GLN A 145 18.30 6.67 -31.71
CA GLN A 145 19.26 7.26 -32.64
C GLN A 145 20.42 7.85 -31.85
N ALA A 146 21.63 7.81 -32.42
CA ALA A 146 22.84 8.36 -31.78
C ALA A 146 23.30 9.69 -32.40
N ALA A 147 22.60 10.19 -33.42
CA ALA A 147 23.01 11.38 -34.15
C ALA A 147 21.85 12.06 -34.88
N TYR A 148 22.00 13.36 -35.14
CA TYR A 148 21.15 14.15 -36.01
C TYR A 148 22.00 15.16 -36.79
N ALA A 149 21.78 15.25 -38.11
CA ALA A 149 22.48 16.17 -38.99
C ALA A 149 21.54 17.27 -39.49
N TYR A 150 22.03 18.50 -39.61
CA TYR A 150 21.26 19.61 -40.16
C TYR A 150 22.15 20.58 -40.95
N ILE A 151 21.56 21.28 -41.91
CA ILE A 151 22.24 22.35 -42.66
C ILE A 151 22.21 23.66 -41.86
N ASN A 152 23.37 24.23 -41.58
CA ASN A 152 23.47 25.52 -40.91
C ASN A 152 23.22 26.66 -41.91
N THR A 153 22.06 27.29 -41.87
CA THR A 153 21.64 28.28 -42.88
C THR A 153 22.07 29.71 -42.57
N SER A 154 22.58 30.00 -41.36
CA SER A 154 23.00 31.35 -40.98
C SER A 154 24.08 31.33 -39.88
N SER A 155 24.70 32.48 -39.63
CA SER A 155 25.61 32.64 -38.48
C SER A 155 24.89 32.93 -37.16
N SER A 156 23.57 33.18 -37.21
CA SER A 156 22.75 33.35 -36.01
C SER A 156 22.57 32.01 -35.30
N PRO A 157 22.52 31.99 -33.95
CA PRO A 157 22.34 30.76 -33.21
C PRO A 157 21.03 30.06 -33.57
N LYS A 158 21.11 28.77 -33.92
CA LYS A 158 19.94 27.89 -34.06
C LYS A 158 19.60 27.27 -32.71
N THR A 159 18.30 27.13 -32.44
CA THR A 159 17.77 26.59 -31.17
C THR A 159 17.39 25.13 -31.31
N PHE A 160 17.67 24.36 -30.27
CA PHE A 160 17.25 22.98 -30.10
C PHE A 160 16.73 22.77 -28.68
N THR A 161 15.77 21.85 -28.53
CA THR A 161 15.20 21.50 -27.23
C THR A 161 15.39 20.02 -26.96
N VAL A 162 15.94 19.68 -25.80
CA VAL A 162 15.94 18.30 -25.28
C VAL A 162 14.80 18.18 -24.29
N LYS A 163 13.88 17.24 -24.53
CA LYS A 163 12.73 16.96 -23.66
C LYS A 163 12.90 15.62 -22.98
N VAL A 164 12.65 15.57 -21.67
CA VAL A 164 12.78 14.37 -20.84
C VAL A 164 11.57 14.17 -19.96
N ASN A 165 11.03 12.95 -19.97
CA ASN A 165 10.06 12.49 -18.97
C ASN A 165 10.59 11.25 -18.26
N GLY A 166 10.34 11.11 -16.94
CA GLY A 166 10.80 10.00 -16.10
C GLY A 166 10.74 10.33 -14.60
N SER A 167 11.32 9.48 -13.75
CA SER A 167 11.47 9.70 -12.29
C SER A 167 12.81 9.16 -11.80
N PHE A 168 13.38 9.75 -10.74
CA PHE A 168 14.60 9.25 -10.07
C PHE A 168 14.25 8.56 -8.75
N GLY A 169 14.79 7.37 -8.51
CA GLY A 169 14.80 6.73 -7.18
C GLY A 169 13.73 5.68 -6.91
N GLU A 170 12.95 5.28 -7.91
CA GLU A 170 12.22 4.02 -7.91
C GLU A 170 12.92 3.10 -8.92
N THR A 171 13.28 1.89 -8.51
CA THR A 171 13.79 0.87 -9.45
C THR A 171 12.75 0.71 -10.56
N PRO A 172 13.16 0.71 -11.84
CA PRO A 172 12.20 0.57 -12.92
C PRO A 172 11.50 -0.78 -12.75
N PRO A 173 10.17 -0.82 -12.97
CA PRO A 173 9.45 -2.04 -13.28
C PRO A 173 10.29 -2.96 -14.17
N PRO A 174 10.30 -4.28 -13.98
CA PRO A 174 10.73 -5.16 -15.07
C PRO A 174 9.89 -4.79 -16.30
N ALA A 175 10.55 -4.26 -17.33
CA ALA A 175 9.89 -3.78 -18.53
C ALA A 175 9.05 -4.92 -19.14
N GLY A 176 7.71 -4.78 -19.08
CA GLY A 176 6.76 -5.72 -19.67
C GLY A 176 5.70 -6.28 -18.72
N ASP A 177 5.79 -6.05 -17.40
CA ASP A 177 4.72 -6.50 -16.52
C ASP A 177 3.52 -5.54 -16.52
N ILE A 178 2.38 -6.06 -16.98
CA ILE A 178 1.09 -5.35 -17.05
C ILE A 178 0.01 -6.09 -16.28
N ILE A 179 0.36 -7.21 -15.64
CA ILE A 179 -0.58 -8.04 -14.91
C ILE A 179 -0.51 -7.56 -13.45
N PRO A 180 -1.63 -7.08 -12.88
CA PRO A 180 -1.64 -6.70 -11.48
C PRO A 180 -1.50 -7.91 -10.55
N PRO A 181 -0.97 -7.70 -9.35
CA PRO A 181 -0.91 -8.73 -8.33
C PRO A 181 -2.32 -9.11 -7.84
N ASP A 182 -2.44 -10.30 -7.28
CA ASP A 182 -3.64 -10.76 -6.55
C ASP A 182 -3.35 -10.76 -5.04
N THR A 183 -4.29 -10.25 -4.25
CA THR A 183 -4.16 -10.11 -2.79
C THR A 183 -5.09 -11.08 -2.07
N SER A 184 -4.62 -11.65 -0.97
CA SER A 184 -5.45 -12.50 -0.11
C SER A 184 -5.23 -12.21 1.37
N ILE A 185 -6.31 -12.32 2.16
CA ILE A 185 -6.25 -12.28 3.62
C ILE A 185 -5.98 -13.70 4.11
N THR A 186 -4.93 -13.87 4.91
CA THR A 186 -4.47 -15.18 5.40
C THR A 186 -4.91 -15.45 6.83
N SER A 187 -5.25 -14.39 7.60
CA SER A 187 -5.87 -14.56 8.91
C SER A 187 -7.29 -15.13 8.79
N ALA A 188 -7.59 -16.14 9.59
CA ALA A 188 -8.96 -16.58 9.82
C ALA A 188 -9.66 -15.63 10.79
N ILE A 189 -10.52 -14.76 10.29
CA ILE A 189 -11.30 -13.81 11.09
C ILE A 189 -12.70 -14.37 11.31
N ALA A 190 -13.13 -14.44 12.57
CA ALA A 190 -14.49 -14.84 12.91
C ALA A 190 -15.49 -13.77 12.49
N GLU A 191 -16.73 -14.18 12.18
CA GLU A 191 -17.82 -13.25 11.83
C GLU A 191 -18.13 -12.27 12.98
N PHE A 192 -18.00 -12.74 14.23
CA PHE A 192 -18.19 -11.95 15.44
C PHE A 192 -16.96 -12.05 16.33
N ILE A 193 -16.53 -10.92 16.90
CA ILE A 193 -15.39 -10.85 17.82
C ILE A 193 -15.76 -10.05 19.07
N ASN A 194 -15.29 -10.50 20.23
CA ASN A 194 -15.45 -9.81 21.51
C ASN A 194 -14.24 -8.96 21.92
N ALA A 195 -13.53 -8.42 20.93
CA ALA A 195 -12.32 -7.64 21.14
C ALA A 195 -12.35 -6.35 20.32
N THR A 196 -11.83 -5.27 20.91
CA THR A 196 -11.68 -3.96 20.24
C THR A 196 -10.36 -3.84 19.48
N SER A 197 -9.60 -4.93 19.37
CA SER A 197 -8.35 -5.01 18.60
C SER A 197 -8.24 -6.34 17.89
N ILE A 198 -7.73 -6.32 16.67
CA ILE A 198 -7.49 -7.54 15.88
C ILE A 198 -6.23 -7.39 15.03
N ASN A 199 -5.48 -8.48 14.89
CA ASN A 199 -4.35 -8.56 13.95
C ASN A 199 -4.79 -9.30 12.69
N ILE A 200 -4.59 -8.67 11.54
CA ILE A 200 -4.96 -9.20 10.23
C ILE A 200 -3.68 -9.37 9.42
N ALA A 201 -3.37 -10.60 9.04
CA ALA A 201 -2.30 -10.97 8.14
C ALA A 201 -2.86 -11.17 6.73
N TYR A 202 -2.04 -10.82 5.76
CA TYR A 202 -2.36 -10.89 4.33
C TYR A 202 -1.12 -11.24 3.52
N ALA A 203 -1.35 -11.69 2.30
CA ALA A 203 -0.32 -12.05 1.34
C ALA A 203 -0.72 -11.56 -0.05
N GLY A 204 0.25 -11.51 -0.95
CA GLY A 204 0.01 -11.25 -2.36
C GLY A 204 0.83 -12.21 -3.22
N SER A 205 0.38 -12.40 -4.45
CA SER A 205 1.10 -13.14 -5.47
C SER A 205 1.05 -12.40 -6.79
N ASP A 206 2.10 -12.53 -7.57
CA ASP A 206 2.24 -11.89 -8.87
C ASP A 206 3.02 -12.81 -9.82
N ASN A 207 2.88 -12.60 -11.13
CA ASN A 207 3.59 -13.40 -12.14
C ASN A 207 5.07 -13.07 -12.24
N THR A 208 5.49 -11.85 -11.94
CA THR A 208 6.89 -11.42 -12.07
C THR A 208 7.48 -10.99 -10.74
N THR A 209 6.75 -10.17 -9.98
CA THR A 209 7.19 -9.63 -8.70
C THR A 209 7.11 -10.70 -7.62
N SER A 210 8.20 -10.91 -6.90
CA SER A 210 8.19 -11.84 -5.78
C SER A 210 7.25 -11.35 -4.67
N ALA A 211 6.58 -12.26 -3.98
CA ALA A 211 5.70 -11.93 -2.84
C ALA A 211 6.41 -11.17 -1.70
N GLU A 212 7.74 -11.19 -1.65
CA GLU A 212 8.55 -10.40 -0.70
C GLU A 212 8.75 -8.94 -1.11
N LEU A 213 8.51 -8.60 -2.38
CA LEU A 213 8.70 -7.26 -2.95
C LEU A 213 7.37 -6.52 -3.20
N LEU A 214 6.24 -7.21 -3.06
CA LEU A 214 4.92 -6.60 -3.11
C LEU A 214 4.74 -5.60 -1.97
N ARG A 215 4.09 -4.47 -2.27
CA ARG A 215 3.70 -3.47 -1.27
C ARG A 215 2.19 -3.50 -1.09
N PHE A 216 1.72 -3.30 0.13
CA PHE A 216 0.33 -3.38 0.51
C PHE A 216 -0.19 -2.02 0.98
N SER A 217 -1.46 -1.77 0.70
CA SER A 217 -2.23 -0.65 1.23
C SER A 217 -3.52 -1.19 1.81
N CYS A 218 -3.87 -0.73 3.01
CA CYS A 218 -5.00 -1.22 3.78
C CYS A 218 -5.97 -0.08 4.08
N LYS A 219 -7.24 -0.39 4.25
CA LYS A 219 -8.24 0.52 4.83
C LYS A 219 -9.22 -0.24 5.73
N LEU A 220 -9.81 0.50 6.67
CA LEU A 220 -10.93 0.05 7.48
C LEU A 220 -12.16 0.87 7.08
N ASP A 221 -13.25 0.18 6.80
CA ASP A 221 -14.54 0.73 6.39
C ASP A 221 -14.41 1.71 5.21
N ASN A 222 -14.99 2.91 5.35
CA ASN A 222 -14.90 3.99 4.39
C ASN A 222 -13.70 4.91 4.63
N GLY A 223 -12.72 4.46 5.43
CA GLY A 223 -11.48 5.19 5.68
C GLY A 223 -10.61 5.34 4.44
N ALA A 224 -9.61 6.21 4.54
CA ALA A 224 -8.60 6.35 3.50
C ALA A 224 -7.68 5.12 3.45
N TRP A 225 -7.21 4.80 2.24
CA TRP A 225 -6.12 3.85 2.04
C TRP A 225 -4.84 4.32 2.73
N SER A 226 -4.15 3.41 3.43
CA SER A 226 -2.86 3.69 4.02
C SER A 226 -1.79 3.95 2.96
N ALA A 227 -0.67 4.55 3.36
CA ALA A 227 0.53 4.55 2.52
C ALA A 227 0.96 3.11 2.18
N TRP A 228 1.57 2.93 1.01
CA TRP A 228 2.12 1.65 0.56
C TRP A 228 3.26 1.20 1.48
N SER A 229 3.20 -0.03 1.95
CA SER A 229 4.15 -0.62 2.91
C SER A 229 4.49 -2.05 2.55
N ASP A 230 5.67 -2.54 2.92
CA ASP A 230 6.10 -3.95 2.77
C ASP A 230 5.62 -4.86 3.93
N VAL A 231 4.92 -4.29 4.92
CA VAL A 231 4.42 -5.03 6.08
C VAL A 231 3.20 -5.89 5.70
N LYS A 232 3.26 -7.18 6.03
CA LYS A 232 2.29 -8.23 5.69
C LYS A 232 1.20 -8.48 6.74
N SER A 233 1.09 -7.59 7.72
CA SER A 233 0.03 -7.63 8.73
C SER A 233 -0.24 -6.25 9.29
N VAL A 234 -1.46 -6.04 9.79
CA VAL A 234 -1.85 -4.81 10.48
C VAL A 234 -2.60 -5.14 11.75
N THR A 235 -2.31 -4.40 12.82
CA THR A 235 -3.11 -4.45 14.05
C THR A 235 -4.05 -3.26 14.08
N LEU A 236 -5.35 -3.55 13.97
CA LEU A 236 -6.41 -2.57 14.18
C LEU A 236 -6.69 -2.47 15.68
N ASN A 237 -6.77 -1.25 16.21
CA ASN A 237 -7.01 -0.99 17.63
C ASN A 237 -8.17 0.00 17.77
N GLY A 238 -8.86 -0.05 18.91
CA GLY A 238 -9.94 0.89 19.21
C GLY A 238 -11.14 0.73 18.28
N LEU A 239 -11.41 -0.49 17.82
CA LEU A 239 -12.59 -0.80 17.03
C LEU A 239 -13.85 -0.57 17.86
N SER A 240 -14.83 0.10 17.26
CA SER A 240 -16.14 0.36 17.85
C SER A 240 -17.05 -0.85 17.75
N GLU A 241 -18.12 -0.88 18.54
CA GLU A 241 -19.22 -1.83 18.37
C GLU A 241 -19.80 -1.78 16.95
N GLY A 242 -20.15 -2.93 16.40
CA GLY A 242 -20.83 -3.06 15.11
C GLY A 242 -19.98 -3.65 13.98
N SER A 243 -20.54 -3.57 12.76
CA SER A 243 -19.95 -4.19 11.58
C SER A 243 -18.81 -3.34 11.01
N HIS A 244 -17.72 -4.02 10.70
CA HIS A 244 -16.54 -3.48 10.06
C HIS A 244 -16.19 -4.26 8.79
N THR A 245 -15.63 -3.56 7.80
CA THR A 245 -15.05 -4.14 6.59
C THR A 245 -13.59 -3.73 6.49
N PHE A 246 -12.69 -4.69 6.56
CA PHE A 246 -11.27 -4.46 6.28
C PHE A 246 -11.00 -4.80 4.82
N SER A 247 -10.32 -3.91 4.10
CA SER A 247 -9.87 -4.14 2.71
C SER A 247 -8.36 -3.97 2.62
N VAL A 248 -7.70 -4.84 1.86
CA VAL A 248 -6.27 -4.76 1.55
C VAL A 248 -6.04 -5.03 0.07
N LYS A 249 -5.14 -4.26 -0.54
CA LYS A 249 -4.68 -4.48 -1.91
C LYS A 249 -3.16 -4.43 -1.97
N SER A 250 -2.59 -5.07 -2.97
CA SER A 250 -1.16 -5.06 -3.23
C SER A 250 -0.83 -4.28 -4.50
N LYS A 251 0.43 -3.87 -4.61
CA LYS A 251 1.04 -3.25 -5.76
C LYS A 251 2.39 -3.91 -6.00
N ASP A 252 2.65 -4.22 -7.27
CA ASP A 252 3.88 -4.85 -7.70
C ASP A 252 5.03 -3.83 -7.87
N GLU A 253 6.23 -4.29 -8.26
CA GLU A 253 7.35 -3.41 -8.58
C GLU A 253 7.12 -2.63 -9.89
N ALA A 254 6.16 -3.08 -10.71
CA ALA A 254 5.78 -2.43 -11.94
C ALA A 254 4.78 -1.26 -11.77
N GLY A 255 4.24 -1.10 -10.57
CA GLY A 255 3.21 -0.11 -10.25
C GLY A 255 1.79 -0.58 -10.57
N ASN A 256 1.58 -1.81 -11.03
CA ASN A 256 0.27 -2.39 -11.20
C ASN A 256 -0.35 -2.66 -9.83
N GLU A 257 -1.53 -2.10 -9.59
CA GLU A 257 -2.27 -2.28 -8.35
C GLU A 257 -3.36 -3.32 -8.55
N ASP A 258 -3.54 -4.18 -7.55
CA ASP A 258 -4.67 -5.10 -7.46
C ASP A 258 -5.99 -4.31 -7.55
N ALA A 259 -6.75 -4.56 -8.61
CA ALA A 259 -8.03 -3.91 -8.89
C ALA A 259 -9.18 -4.52 -8.07
N THR A 260 -8.97 -5.66 -7.43
CA THR A 260 -9.93 -6.42 -6.64
C THR A 260 -9.40 -6.63 -5.22
N PRO A 261 -9.41 -5.58 -4.36
CA PRO A 261 -8.91 -5.71 -3.00
C PRO A 261 -9.52 -6.89 -2.26
N ALA A 262 -8.71 -7.62 -1.51
CA ALA A 262 -9.20 -8.64 -0.60
C ALA A 262 -9.97 -7.97 0.55
N GLU A 263 -11.17 -8.48 0.84
CA GLU A 263 -12.02 -7.93 1.89
C GLU A 263 -12.39 -9.01 2.91
N VAL A 264 -12.46 -8.60 4.18
CA VAL A 264 -13.05 -9.40 5.25
C VAL A 264 -14.01 -8.55 6.05
N LYS A 265 -15.19 -9.12 6.35
CA LYS A 265 -16.23 -8.49 7.15
C LYS A 265 -16.29 -9.19 8.49
N PHE A 266 -16.36 -8.40 9.56
CA PHE A 266 -16.51 -8.90 10.92
C PHE A 266 -17.33 -7.90 11.73
N THR A 267 -17.92 -8.36 12.83
CA THR A 267 -18.70 -7.52 13.74
C THR A 267 -18.04 -7.56 15.11
N VAL A 268 -17.72 -6.39 15.64
CA VAL A 268 -17.32 -6.24 17.04
C VAL A 268 -18.58 -6.27 17.88
N ASP A 269 -18.61 -7.18 18.84
CA ASP A 269 -19.64 -7.29 19.84
C ASP A 269 -19.00 -7.62 21.20
N THR A 270 -18.85 -6.61 22.06
CA THR A 270 -18.32 -6.80 23.41
C THR A 270 -19.42 -6.83 24.48
N ALA A 271 -20.69 -6.73 24.07
CA ALA A 271 -21.83 -6.72 24.97
C ALA A 271 -22.29 -8.16 25.23
N PRO A 272 -22.43 -8.60 26.49
CA PRO A 272 -22.91 -9.94 26.77
C PRO A 272 -24.44 -10.04 26.61
N PRO A 273 -24.99 -11.26 26.42
CA PRO A 273 -26.42 -11.46 26.27
C PRO A 273 -27.22 -10.85 27.43
N ALA A 274 -28.32 -10.17 27.12
CA ALA A 274 -29.26 -9.71 28.14
C ALA A 274 -30.06 -10.92 28.67
N LEU A 275 -29.79 -11.32 29.91
CA LEU A 275 -30.51 -12.37 30.64
C LEU A 275 -31.41 -11.75 31.70
N MET A 276 -32.65 -12.25 31.81
CA MET A 276 -33.60 -11.89 32.86
C MET A 276 -34.31 -13.15 33.34
N LEU A 277 -34.33 -13.36 34.66
CA LEU A 277 -35.06 -14.46 35.29
C LEU A 277 -36.37 -13.96 35.88
N ASN A 278 -37.47 -14.65 35.57
CA ASN A 278 -38.80 -14.32 36.09
C ASN A 278 -39.20 -15.22 37.27
N GLN A 279 -38.75 -16.49 37.26
CA GLN A 279 -39.11 -17.53 38.22
C GLN A 279 -37.86 -18.29 38.69
N PRO A 280 -37.94 -18.90 39.88
CA PRO A 280 -38.40 -20.28 39.94
C PRO A 280 -39.74 -20.41 40.65
N GLU A 281 -40.61 -21.29 40.16
CA GLU A 281 -41.92 -21.57 40.77
C GLU A 281 -42.13 -23.08 41.00
N PRO A 282 -42.30 -23.54 42.25
CA PRO A 282 -42.22 -22.75 43.47
C PRO A 282 -40.76 -22.42 43.85
N SER A 283 -40.53 -21.27 44.48
CA SER A 283 -39.23 -20.91 45.09
C SER A 283 -39.02 -21.53 46.49
N ILE A 284 -40.05 -22.18 47.04
CA ILE A 284 -40.03 -22.86 48.34
C ILE A 284 -40.58 -24.28 48.18
N LEU A 285 -39.85 -25.30 48.65
CA LEU A 285 -40.32 -26.69 48.67
C LEU A 285 -40.74 -27.06 50.09
N TRP A 286 -42.05 -27.19 50.33
CA TRP A 286 -42.60 -27.55 51.64
C TRP A 286 -43.84 -28.45 51.49
N PRO A 287 -44.04 -29.48 52.34
CA PRO A 287 -43.19 -29.89 53.47
C PRO A 287 -41.88 -30.57 53.06
N ALA A 288 -40.87 -30.54 53.94
CA ALA A 288 -39.59 -31.23 53.72
C ALA A 288 -39.71 -32.76 53.95
N ASN A 289 -40.51 -33.42 53.11
CA ASN A 289 -40.92 -34.83 53.25
C ASN A 289 -40.11 -35.81 52.38
N GLY A 290 -39.16 -35.32 51.59
CA GLY A 290 -38.35 -36.13 50.68
C GLY A 290 -38.94 -36.36 49.29
N ASP A 291 -40.13 -35.80 49.00
CA ASP A 291 -40.74 -35.92 47.67
C ASP A 291 -40.01 -35.07 46.62
N MET A 292 -40.07 -35.51 45.37
CA MET A 292 -39.59 -34.73 44.23
C MET A 292 -40.65 -33.70 43.83
N VAL A 293 -40.26 -32.43 43.79
CA VAL A 293 -41.10 -31.30 43.39
C VAL A 293 -40.61 -30.75 42.06
N ASN A 294 -41.55 -30.55 41.14
CA ASN A 294 -41.27 -29.91 39.87
C ASN A 294 -41.17 -28.39 40.04
N VAL A 295 -39.99 -27.83 39.78
CA VAL A 295 -39.72 -26.39 39.77
C VAL A 295 -39.63 -25.92 38.34
N ILE A 296 -40.43 -24.91 38.01
CA ILE A 296 -40.42 -24.25 36.70
C ILE A 296 -39.45 -23.07 36.78
N VAL A 297 -38.47 -23.03 35.88
CA VAL A 297 -37.57 -21.89 35.70
C VAL A 297 -37.91 -21.24 34.37
N SER A 298 -38.16 -19.93 34.41
CA SER A 298 -38.50 -19.15 33.22
C SER A 298 -37.83 -17.80 33.22
N GLY A 299 -37.63 -17.26 32.02
CA GLY A 299 -36.94 -16.00 31.82
C GLY A 299 -36.90 -15.60 30.36
N ASN A 300 -36.08 -14.60 30.08
CA ASN A 300 -35.75 -14.16 28.73
C ASN A 300 -34.23 -14.07 28.60
N VAL A 301 -33.68 -14.56 27.50
CA VAL A 301 -32.28 -14.37 27.13
C VAL A 301 -32.19 -13.98 25.66
N LYS A 302 -31.55 -12.85 25.40
CA LYS A 302 -31.35 -12.37 24.03
C LYS A 302 -30.06 -11.59 23.93
N ASP A 303 -29.33 -11.84 22.86
CA ASP A 303 -28.34 -10.90 22.37
C ASP A 303 -28.83 -10.27 21.06
N ILE A 304 -28.63 -8.96 20.92
CA ILE A 304 -29.14 -8.18 19.78
C ILE A 304 -28.07 -7.97 18.70
N SER A 305 -26.79 -8.13 19.05
CA SER A 305 -25.66 -7.80 18.18
C SER A 305 -25.20 -9.02 17.40
N SER A 306 -24.59 -10.01 18.07
CA SER A 306 -24.14 -11.27 17.46
C SER A 306 -25.18 -12.39 17.55
N GLY A 307 -26.17 -12.24 18.42
CA GLY A 307 -27.21 -13.22 18.70
C GLY A 307 -26.74 -14.30 19.67
N LEU A 308 -27.70 -15.01 20.27
CA LEU A 308 -27.41 -16.05 21.24
C LEU A 308 -26.78 -17.28 20.57
N ALA A 309 -25.64 -17.75 21.09
CA ALA A 309 -25.02 -19.01 20.65
C ALA A 309 -25.47 -20.19 21.49
N SER A 310 -25.52 -20.02 22.81
CA SER A 310 -25.97 -21.06 23.73
C SER A 310 -26.50 -20.47 25.04
N ALA A 311 -27.38 -21.22 25.70
CA ALA A 311 -27.78 -20.97 27.08
C ALA A 311 -27.93 -22.32 27.78
N ASN A 312 -27.35 -22.45 28.97
CA ASN A 312 -27.36 -23.69 29.74
C ASN A 312 -27.66 -23.38 31.20
N TYR A 313 -28.15 -24.36 31.96
CA TYR A 313 -28.29 -24.26 33.40
C TYR A 313 -27.49 -25.34 34.12
N THR A 314 -27.08 -25.03 35.34
CA THR A 314 -26.59 -25.98 36.34
C THR A 314 -27.37 -25.80 37.63
N VAL A 315 -27.47 -26.87 38.43
CA VAL A 315 -28.05 -26.82 39.76
C VAL A 315 -27.08 -27.43 40.75
N SER A 316 -26.70 -26.64 41.73
CA SER A 316 -25.98 -27.09 42.91
C SER A 316 -26.88 -27.00 44.14
N ASP A 317 -26.62 -27.86 45.11
CA ASP A 317 -27.02 -27.62 46.49
C ASP A 317 -25.84 -27.03 47.27
N GLU A 318 -26.05 -26.71 48.54
CA GLU A 318 -25.02 -26.17 49.46
C GLU A 318 -23.78 -27.07 49.59
N TYR A 319 -23.90 -28.34 49.23
CA TYR A 319 -22.83 -29.33 49.27
C TYR A 319 -22.14 -29.53 47.91
N ASN A 320 -22.62 -28.88 46.84
CA ASN A 320 -22.21 -29.05 45.44
C ASN A 320 -22.30 -30.52 44.94
N GLN A 321 -23.24 -31.31 45.47
CA GLN A 321 -23.35 -32.75 45.19
C GLN A 321 -24.41 -33.10 44.14
N LEU A 322 -25.35 -32.20 43.83
CA LEU A 322 -26.47 -32.50 42.95
C LEU A 322 -26.07 -32.66 41.47
N GLY A 323 -25.17 -31.79 40.97
CA GLY A 323 -24.58 -31.89 39.64
C GLY A 323 -25.57 -31.89 38.46
N LEU A 324 -26.81 -31.43 38.63
CA LEU A 324 -27.79 -31.38 37.54
C LEU A 324 -27.41 -30.28 36.55
N ALA A 325 -27.51 -30.57 35.26
CA ALA A 325 -27.28 -29.59 34.20
C ALA A 325 -28.15 -29.88 32.99
N GLY A 326 -28.39 -28.87 32.17
CA GLY A 326 -29.13 -29.02 30.92
C GLY A 326 -29.03 -27.79 30.02
N ASN A 327 -29.45 -27.97 28.77
CA ASN A 327 -29.48 -26.91 27.78
C ASN A 327 -30.81 -26.15 27.87
N ILE A 328 -30.76 -24.85 27.60
CA ILE A 328 -31.92 -23.96 27.52
C ILE A 328 -32.16 -23.64 26.05
N ILE A 329 -33.40 -23.84 25.60
CA ILE A 329 -33.85 -23.45 24.27
C ILE A 329 -34.69 -22.17 24.42
N ALA A 330 -34.15 -21.05 23.96
CA ALA A 330 -34.88 -19.78 23.91
C ALA A 330 -35.71 -19.69 22.62
N GLY A 331 -36.93 -19.19 22.72
CA GLY A 331 -37.76 -18.86 21.57
C GLY A 331 -37.26 -17.62 20.81
N ASN A 332 -37.92 -17.28 19.70
CA ASN A 332 -37.54 -16.11 18.88
C ASN A 332 -37.63 -14.78 19.63
N ASP A 333 -38.49 -14.70 20.65
CA ASP A 333 -38.62 -13.56 21.54
C ASP A 333 -37.57 -13.55 22.67
N GLY A 334 -36.71 -14.58 22.74
CA GLY A 334 -35.75 -14.81 23.82
C GLY A 334 -36.34 -15.55 25.01
N GLY A 335 -37.65 -15.82 25.03
CA GLY A 335 -38.32 -16.46 26.16
C GLY A 335 -37.89 -17.92 26.31
N PHE A 336 -37.65 -18.35 27.54
CA PHE A 336 -37.38 -19.76 27.84
C PHE A 336 -38.17 -20.23 29.06
N LEU A 337 -38.45 -21.53 29.08
CA LEU A 337 -39.07 -22.22 30.20
C LEU A 337 -38.56 -23.66 30.24
N PHE A 338 -38.14 -24.12 31.41
CA PHE A 338 -37.79 -25.52 31.63
C PHE A 338 -38.14 -25.97 33.04
N ASN A 339 -38.16 -27.29 33.23
CA ASN A 339 -38.55 -27.94 34.46
C ASN A 339 -37.33 -28.59 35.12
N ILE A 340 -37.21 -28.44 36.43
CA ILE A 340 -36.20 -29.12 37.25
C ILE A 340 -36.92 -29.87 38.35
N SER A 341 -36.59 -31.14 38.53
CA SER A 341 -37.11 -31.94 39.63
C SER A 341 -36.15 -31.83 40.82
N LEU A 342 -36.58 -31.18 41.90
CA LEU A 342 -35.78 -30.97 43.12
C LEU A 342 -36.40 -31.70 44.31
N LYS A 343 -35.58 -32.27 45.18
CA LYS A 343 -36.05 -33.04 46.33
C LYS A 343 -36.39 -32.10 47.48
N ALA A 344 -37.60 -32.18 48.03
CA ALA A 344 -37.99 -31.44 49.23
C ALA A 344 -37.41 -32.11 50.49
N GLU A 345 -36.09 -32.11 50.64
CA GLU A 345 -35.37 -32.73 51.77
C GLU A 345 -34.31 -31.79 52.34
N LYS A 346 -34.16 -31.80 53.67
CA LYS A 346 -33.08 -31.14 54.40
C LYS A 346 -32.13 -32.18 54.97
N ASP A 347 -30.83 -31.89 55.05
CA ASP A 347 -29.98 -32.73 55.92
C ASP A 347 -30.42 -32.49 57.37
N SER A 348 -30.50 -33.57 58.15
CA SER A 348 -30.65 -33.54 59.61
C SER A 348 -29.67 -32.60 60.34
N LYS A 349 -28.57 -32.20 59.70
CA LYS A 349 -27.59 -31.24 60.22
C LYS A 349 -27.84 -29.78 59.81
N ASP A 350 -28.70 -29.51 58.83
CA ASP A 350 -29.04 -28.14 58.38
C ASP A 350 -29.91 -27.45 59.43
N LYS A 351 -29.41 -26.34 59.98
CA LYS A 351 -30.15 -25.52 60.95
C LYS A 351 -31.05 -24.47 60.27
N ASP A 352 -30.81 -24.19 59.00
CA ASP A 352 -31.43 -23.14 58.19
C ASP A 352 -32.24 -23.68 57.00
N GLY A 353 -32.08 -24.96 56.65
CA GLY A 353 -32.78 -25.60 55.53
C GLY A 353 -31.80 -26.02 54.44
N ARG A 354 -32.31 -26.39 53.26
CA ARG A 354 -31.47 -26.67 52.07
C ARG A 354 -31.72 -25.62 51.00
N ILE A 355 -30.66 -25.07 50.44
CA ILE A 355 -30.72 -24.15 49.29
C ILE A 355 -30.24 -24.88 48.03
N TYR A 356 -31.08 -24.82 47.00
CA TYR A 356 -30.70 -25.14 45.63
C TYR A 356 -30.38 -23.84 44.89
N THR A 357 -29.19 -23.76 44.31
CA THR A 357 -28.78 -22.65 43.45
C THR A 357 -28.84 -23.10 42.00
N ILE A 358 -29.78 -22.54 41.25
CA ILE A 358 -29.94 -22.75 39.81
C ILE A 358 -29.17 -21.62 39.13
N THR A 359 -28.11 -21.96 38.39
CA THR A 359 -27.27 -20.99 37.68
C THR A 359 -27.49 -21.16 36.19
N ILE A 360 -27.77 -20.06 35.50
CA ILE A 360 -27.94 -19.99 34.06
C ILE A 360 -26.75 -19.26 33.48
N ASN A 361 -26.06 -19.90 32.53
CA ASN A 361 -24.91 -19.38 31.82
C ASN A 361 -25.24 -19.29 30.34
N SER A 362 -25.18 -18.09 29.78
CA SER A 362 -25.52 -17.79 28.39
C SER A 362 -24.32 -17.20 27.67
N VAL A 363 -24.12 -17.62 26.42
CA VAL A 363 -23.00 -17.19 25.57
C VAL A 363 -23.56 -16.72 24.23
N ASP A 364 -23.15 -15.56 23.75
CA ASP A 364 -23.46 -15.09 22.39
C ASP A 364 -22.50 -15.66 21.34
N LYS A 365 -22.66 -15.27 20.06
CA LYS A 365 -21.78 -15.74 18.98
C LYS A 365 -20.42 -15.05 18.96
N ALA A 366 -20.24 -13.92 19.64
CA ALA A 366 -18.95 -13.27 19.84
C ALA A 366 -18.14 -13.90 21.00
N GLY A 367 -18.78 -14.72 21.83
CA GLY A 367 -18.19 -15.38 22.98
C GLY A 367 -18.34 -14.61 24.30
N ASN A 368 -19.14 -13.55 24.35
CA ASN A 368 -19.44 -12.87 25.62
C ASN A 368 -20.39 -13.72 26.47
N ILE A 369 -20.26 -13.61 27.78
CA ILE A 369 -20.94 -14.49 28.73
C ILE A 369 -21.77 -13.66 29.71
N THR A 370 -23.02 -14.07 29.93
CA THR A 370 -23.85 -13.61 31.04
C THR A 370 -24.23 -14.78 31.93
N THR A 371 -24.07 -14.60 33.24
CA THR A 371 -24.47 -15.59 34.25
C THR A 371 -25.43 -14.97 35.26
N GLN A 372 -26.53 -15.65 35.54
CA GLN A 372 -27.43 -15.32 36.65
C GLN A 372 -27.81 -16.56 37.43
N SER A 373 -28.14 -16.39 38.70
CA SER A 373 -28.57 -17.48 39.56
C SER A 373 -29.86 -17.14 40.28
N VAL A 374 -30.63 -18.17 40.60
CA VAL A 374 -31.81 -18.06 41.44
C VAL A 374 -31.88 -19.23 42.41
N MET A 375 -32.52 -19.00 43.55
CA MET A 375 -32.55 -19.95 44.66
C MET A 375 -33.92 -20.58 44.83
N VAL A 376 -33.93 -21.87 45.19
CA VAL A 376 -35.08 -22.60 45.70
C VAL A 376 -34.74 -23.12 47.09
N ILE A 377 -35.63 -22.89 48.06
CA ILE A 377 -35.34 -23.14 49.47
C ILE A 377 -36.25 -24.26 50.01
N VAL A 378 -35.66 -25.20 50.74
CA VAL A 378 -36.37 -26.16 51.59
C VAL A 378 -36.23 -25.68 53.03
N PRO A 379 -37.20 -24.92 53.59
CA PRO A 379 -37.02 -24.29 54.90
C PRO A 379 -37.02 -25.33 56.03
N HIS A 380 -36.31 -24.99 57.12
CA HIS A 380 -36.26 -25.83 58.32
C HIS A 380 -37.63 -25.93 59.03
N ASP A 381 -38.36 -24.82 59.12
CA ASP A 381 -39.65 -24.70 59.81
C ASP A 381 -40.72 -24.08 58.91
N LYS A 382 -41.99 -24.39 59.16
CA LYS A 382 -43.13 -23.79 58.47
C LYS A 382 -43.21 -22.31 58.84
N LYS A 383 -42.85 -21.41 57.92
CA LYS A 383 -43.21 -19.99 58.06
C LYS A 383 -44.65 -19.76 57.62
#